data_AF-A0A836ZQF1-F1
#
_entry.id   AF-A0A836ZQF1-F1
#
_cell.length_a   1.000
_cell.length_b   1.000
_cell.length_c   1.000
_cell.angle_alpha   90.00
_cell.angle_beta   90.00
_cell.angle_gamma   90.00
#
_symmetry.space_group_name_H-M   'P 1'
#
loop_
_entity.id
_entity.type
_entity.pdbx_description
1 polymer ?
#
loop_
_entity_poly.entity_id
_entity_poly.type
_entity_poly.pdbx_seq_one_letter_code
_entity_poly.pdbx_strand_id
1 'polypeptide(L)'
;WVDDGCRGEFAQARGGGGWDRGDGGDDRPSNDYAINCASDDRRLRTCAWDGRYGRPVLTRQLSDTRCEEGRTWGYDDRRATVWVNDGCRARFEAR
;
A
#
# COMPACT_ATOMS: atom_id res chain seq x y z
N TRP A 1 -32.00 8.78 25.89
CA TRP A 1 -30.62 9.02 25.46
C TRP A 1 -29.97 7.67 25.21
N VAL A 2 -29.23 7.62 24.11
CA VAL A 2 -28.51 6.46 23.54
C VAL A 2 -29.43 5.38 23.01
N ASP A 3 -29.69 5.50 21.70
CA ASP A 3 -30.33 4.52 20.85
C ASP A 3 -29.29 3.54 20.28
N ASP A 4 -29.71 2.29 20.29
CA ASP A 4 -29.22 1.06 19.70
C ASP A 4 -28.10 1.13 18.63
N GLY A 5 -27.02 0.38 18.88
CA GLY A 5 -25.99 0.11 17.88
C GLY A 5 -25.06 -1.01 18.34
N CYS A 6 -25.47 -2.26 18.09
CA CYS A 6 -24.62 -3.45 18.24
C CYS A 6 -23.37 -3.36 17.36
N ARG A 7 -22.27 -2.83 17.89
CA ARG A 7 -20.93 -2.97 17.30
C ARG A 7 -20.32 -4.24 17.86
N GLY A 8 -20.56 -5.36 17.18
CA GLY A 8 -19.87 -6.61 17.50
C GLY A 8 -18.36 -6.44 17.33
N GLU A 9 -17.63 -6.47 18.43
CA GLU A 9 -16.18 -6.64 18.44
C GLU A 9 -15.90 -8.14 18.33
N PHE A 10 -15.59 -8.63 17.12
CA PHE A 10 -15.00 -9.95 16.96
C PHE A 10 -13.48 -9.80 16.98
N ALA A 11 -12.93 -9.63 18.18
CA ALA A 11 -11.54 -9.96 18.45
C ALA A 11 -11.41 -11.49 18.38
N GLN A 12 -11.19 -12.04 17.19
CA GLN A 12 -10.75 -13.44 17.05
C GLN A 12 -9.24 -13.48 17.00
N ALA A 13 -8.65 -13.36 18.19
CA ALA A 13 -7.30 -13.79 18.46
C ALA A 13 -7.23 -15.32 18.35
N ARG A 14 -6.67 -15.84 17.25
CA ARG A 14 -6.09 -17.19 17.18
C ARG A 14 -4.91 -17.25 16.20
N GLY A 15 -3.71 -17.32 16.76
CA GLY A 15 -2.62 -18.13 16.20
C GLY A 15 -1.58 -17.42 15.34
N GLY A 16 -0.41 -17.18 15.94
CA GLY A 16 0.89 -17.59 15.42
C GLY A 16 1.35 -17.12 14.03
N GLY A 17 2.41 -16.31 14.01
CA GLY A 17 3.27 -16.15 12.84
C GLY A 17 3.58 -14.69 12.57
N GLY A 18 4.75 -14.24 13.02
CA GLY A 18 5.24 -12.89 12.80
C GLY A 18 5.36 -12.56 11.32
N TRP A 19 4.90 -11.36 10.98
CA TRP A 19 5.28 -10.66 9.75
C TRP A 19 5.43 -9.18 10.10
N ASP A 20 6.64 -8.82 10.51
CA ASP A 20 7.14 -7.45 10.51
C ASP A 20 7.14 -6.92 9.08
N ARG A 21 5.99 -6.40 8.62
CA ARG A 21 5.91 -5.51 7.46
C ARG A 21 4.97 -4.38 7.82
N GLY A 22 5.57 -3.32 8.35
CA GLY A 22 4.91 -2.03 8.40
C GLY A 22 4.51 -1.62 6.99
N ASP A 23 3.23 -1.38 6.79
CA ASP A 23 2.67 -0.37 5.89
C ASP A 23 1.15 -0.39 6.13
N GLY A 24 0.61 0.75 6.56
CA GLY A 24 -0.70 0.89 7.18
C GLY A 24 -1.84 0.32 6.34
N GLY A 25 -2.51 -0.69 6.92
CA GLY A 25 -3.82 -1.17 6.49
C GLY A 25 -4.87 -0.15 6.88
N ASP A 26 -5.41 0.54 5.87
CA ASP A 26 -6.73 1.14 5.98
C ASP A 26 -7.75 0.05 5.63
N ASP A 27 -8.12 -0.78 6.61
CA ASP A 27 -9.14 -1.85 6.51
C ASP A 27 -10.57 -1.28 6.32
N ARG A 28 -10.78 -0.44 5.30
CA ARG A 28 -12.11 0.01 4.86
C ARG A 28 -12.44 -0.63 3.52
N PRO A 29 -13.60 -1.29 3.37
CA PRO A 29 -14.08 -1.76 2.08
C PRO A 29 -14.52 -0.56 1.25
N SER A 30 -13.57 0.09 0.60
CA SER A 30 -13.83 1.11 -0.40
C SER A 30 -13.37 0.54 -1.73
N ASN A 31 -14.11 0.80 -2.81
CA ASN A 31 -13.77 0.39 -4.17
C ASN A 31 -12.52 1.13 -4.72
N ASP A 32 -11.61 1.53 -3.81
CA ASP A 32 -10.45 2.37 -4.00
C ASP A 32 -9.22 1.53 -3.62
N TYR A 33 -8.87 0.58 -4.49
CA TYR A 33 -7.68 -0.25 -4.28
C TYR A 33 -6.44 0.65 -4.28
N ALA A 34 -5.75 0.67 -3.15
CA ALA A 34 -4.60 1.53 -2.91
C ALA A 34 -3.53 0.78 -2.13
N ILE A 35 -2.26 1.07 -2.41
CA ILE A 35 -1.13 0.59 -1.63
C ILE A 35 -0.21 1.75 -1.28
N ASN A 36 0.42 1.70 -0.12
CA ASN A 36 1.56 2.55 0.21
C ASN A 36 2.83 1.74 -0.07
N CYS A 37 3.78 2.32 -0.80
CA CYS A 37 5.05 1.68 -1.07
C CYS A 37 6.19 2.65 -0.76
N ALA A 38 7.11 2.21 0.09
CA ALA A 38 8.16 3.05 0.64
C ALA A 38 9.55 2.41 0.54
N SER A 39 10.54 3.21 0.14
CA SER A 39 11.97 2.92 0.23
C SER A 39 12.60 3.72 1.36
N ASP A 40 12.59 3.20 2.59
CA ASP A 40 13.20 3.93 3.73
C ASP A 40 14.73 3.84 3.74
N ASP A 41 15.30 2.70 3.31
CA ASP A 41 16.75 2.46 3.31
C ASP A 41 17.45 2.95 2.03
N ARG A 42 16.77 3.71 1.17
CA ARG A 42 17.22 4.08 -0.19
C ARG A 42 17.53 2.89 -1.12
N ARG A 43 17.08 1.69 -0.74
CA ARG A 43 17.24 0.47 -1.55
C ARG A 43 16.00 0.25 -2.42
N LEU A 44 16.16 -0.52 -3.49
CA LEU A 44 15.00 -0.99 -4.25
C LEU A 44 14.07 -1.80 -3.33
N ARG A 45 12.83 -1.37 -3.24
CA ARG A 45 11.73 -2.05 -2.55
C ARG A 45 10.66 -2.37 -3.56
N THR A 46 9.97 -3.47 -3.34
CA THR A 46 8.89 -3.94 -4.18
C THR A 46 7.65 -4.18 -3.33
N CYS A 47 6.51 -3.71 -3.83
CA CYS A 47 5.21 -3.89 -3.21
C CYS A 47 4.31 -4.66 -4.17
N ALA A 48 3.61 -5.65 -3.63
CA ALA A 48 2.66 -6.44 -4.40
C ALA A 48 1.52 -5.55 -4.86
N TRP A 49 1.25 -5.56 -6.16
CA TRP A 49 0.12 -4.89 -6.77
C TRP A 49 -0.84 -5.93 -7.33
N ASP A 50 -2.11 -5.58 -7.40
CA ASP A 50 -3.13 -6.43 -7.95
C ASP A 50 -3.59 -5.89 -9.30
N GLY A 51 -3.03 -6.48 -10.36
CA GLY A 51 -3.29 -6.07 -11.74
C GLY A 51 -4.76 -6.18 -12.15
N ARG A 52 -5.62 -6.85 -11.37
CA ARG A 52 -7.07 -6.90 -11.64
C ARG A 52 -7.75 -5.53 -11.52
N TYR A 53 -7.14 -4.61 -10.78
CA TYR A 53 -7.63 -3.24 -10.62
C TYR A 53 -6.99 -2.25 -11.61
N GLY A 54 -6.19 -2.73 -12.57
CA GLY A 54 -5.52 -1.87 -13.56
C GLY A 54 -4.10 -1.48 -13.17
N ARG A 55 -3.59 -0.41 -13.79
CA ARG A 55 -2.23 0.10 -13.55
C ARG A 55 -2.21 0.99 -12.30
N PRO A 56 -1.19 0.87 -11.44
CA PRO A 56 -1.03 1.78 -10.32
C PRO A 56 -0.72 3.18 -10.83
N VAL A 57 -1.34 4.18 -10.21
CA VAL A 57 -0.98 5.58 -10.41
C VAL A 57 -0.51 6.19 -9.11
N LEU A 58 0.56 6.97 -9.16
CA LEU A 58 1.00 7.76 -8.02
C LEU A 58 -0.01 8.88 -7.76
N THR A 59 -0.70 8.83 -6.62
CA THR A 59 -1.68 9.86 -6.23
C THR A 59 -1.20 10.74 -5.09
N ARG A 60 -0.27 10.25 -4.27
CA ARG A 60 0.33 11.05 -3.19
C ARG A 60 1.78 10.68 -2.97
N GLN A 61 2.66 11.68 -2.97
CA GLN A 61 4.04 11.50 -2.51
C GLN A 61 4.11 11.66 -0.99
N LEU A 62 4.81 10.73 -0.33
CA LEU A 62 5.01 10.69 1.12
C LEU A 62 6.47 11.02 1.52
N SER A 63 7.43 10.90 0.59
CA SER A 63 8.83 11.27 0.78
C SER A 63 9.16 12.69 0.32
N ASP A 64 10.25 13.25 0.87
CA ASP A 64 10.90 14.44 0.30
C ASP A 64 11.60 14.14 -1.04
N THR A 65 12.14 12.92 -1.19
CA THR A 65 12.66 12.45 -2.49
C THR A 65 11.53 12.40 -3.51
N ARG A 66 11.78 12.94 -4.71
CA ARG A 66 10.83 12.90 -5.82
C ARG A 66 10.61 11.48 -6.30
N CYS A 67 9.34 11.11 -6.43
CA CYS A 67 8.92 9.85 -7.02
C CYS A 67 8.67 10.04 -8.53
N GLU A 68 9.68 9.76 -9.34
CA GLU A 68 9.68 9.88 -10.80
C GLU A 68 9.59 8.48 -11.43
N GLU A 69 8.62 8.30 -12.32
CA GLU A 69 8.40 7.03 -13.02
C GLU A 69 9.62 6.68 -13.88
N GLY A 70 10.08 5.44 -13.78
CA GLY A 70 11.28 4.94 -14.45
C GLY A 70 12.60 5.37 -13.81
N ARG A 71 12.59 6.21 -12.77
CA ARG A 71 13.80 6.59 -12.01
C ARG A 71 13.78 6.11 -10.56
N THR A 72 12.79 6.55 -9.81
CA THR A 72 12.68 6.28 -8.37
C THR A 72 11.45 5.44 -8.02
N TRP A 73 10.56 5.21 -9.00
CA TRP A 73 9.54 4.18 -8.93
C TRP A 73 9.18 3.65 -10.32
N GLY A 74 8.46 2.54 -10.37
CA GLY A 74 7.84 2.04 -11.59
C GLY A 74 6.93 0.85 -11.32
N TYR A 75 6.32 0.35 -12.38
CA TYR A 75 5.40 -0.79 -12.33
C TYR A 75 5.85 -1.90 -13.31
N ASP A 76 5.95 -3.12 -12.81
CA ASP A 76 6.17 -4.33 -13.61
C ASP A 76 4.81 -5.00 -13.88
N ASP A 77 4.28 -4.77 -15.08
CA ASP A 77 3.03 -5.37 -15.55
C ASP A 77 3.03 -6.90 -15.55
N ARG A 78 4.19 -7.53 -15.80
CA ARG A 78 4.28 -8.98 -15.92
C ARG A 78 4.17 -9.67 -14.57
N ARG A 79 4.60 -8.97 -13.51
CA ARG A 79 4.59 -9.48 -12.14
C ARG A 79 3.51 -8.84 -11.27
N ALA A 80 2.80 -7.84 -11.79
CA ALA A 80 1.92 -6.97 -11.03
C ALA A 80 2.63 -6.47 -9.76
N THR A 81 3.78 -5.82 -9.94
CA THR A 81 4.61 -5.35 -8.81
C THR A 81 4.98 -3.91 -9.00
N VAL A 82 4.74 -3.08 -8.00
CA VAL A 82 5.27 -1.71 -7.93
C VAL A 82 6.65 -1.77 -7.29
N TRP A 83 7.62 -1.07 -7.84
CA TRP A 83 8.93 -0.90 -7.22
C TRP A 83 9.20 0.57 -6.94
N VAL A 84 9.92 0.84 -5.85
CA VAL A 84 10.38 2.17 -5.43
C VAL A 84 11.84 2.08 -5.00
N ASN A 85 12.62 3.13 -5.18
CA ASN A 85 14.04 3.17 -4.81
C ASN A 85 14.49 4.59 -4.44
N ASP A 86 15.74 4.71 -3.99
CA ASP A 86 16.42 5.99 -3.71
C ASP A 86 15.73 6.87 -2.65
N GLY A 87 14.88 6.31 -1.80
CA GLY A 87 14.15 7.09 -0.81
C GLY A 87 12.73 7.48 -1.23
N CYS A 88 12.27 7.09 -2.42
CA CYS A 88 10.90 7.35 -2.85
C CYS A 88 9.89 6.58 -1.98
N ARG A 89 8.89 7.32 -1.48
CA ARG A 89 7.77 6.82 -0.70
C ARG A 89 6.51 7.48 -1.23
N ALA A 90 5.53 6.68 -1.64
CA ALA A 90 4.30 7.19 -2.24
C ALA A 90 3.13 6.24 -2.02
N ARG A 91 1.92 6.79 -2.13
CA ARG A 91 0.66 6.06 -2.24
C ARG A 91 0.31 5.90 -3.72
N PHE A 92 -0.02 4.66 -4.07
CA PHE A 92 -0.44 4.24 -5.39
C PHE A 92 -1.89 3.79 -5.34
N GLU A 93 -2.70 4.24 -6.28
CA GLU A 93 -4.13 3.92 -6.35
C GLU A 93 -4.49 3.35 -7.72
N ALA A 94 -5.52 2.52 -7.77
CA ALA A 94 -6.08 1.99 -9.00
C ALA A 94 -6.95 3.05 -9.66
N ARG A 95 -6.92 3.08 -10.99
CA ARG A 95 -7.78 3.92 -11.83
C ARG A 95 -8.51 3.10 -12.87
#